data_AF-A0A1W9INV3-F1
#
_entry.id   AF-A0A1W9INV3-F1
#
_cell.length_a   1.000
_cell.length_b   1.000
_cell.length_c   1.000
_cell.angle_alpha   90.00
_cell.angle_beta   90.00
_cell.angle_gamma   90.00
#
_symmetry.space_group_name_H-M   'P 1'
#
loop_
_entity.id
_entity.type
_entity.pdbx_description
1 polymer ?
#
loop_
_entity_poly.entity_id
_entity_poly.type
_entity_poly.pdbx_seq_one_letter_code
_entity_poly.pdbx_strand_id
1 'polypeptide(L)' 'MRKFLIAAAVTATAAIAASNSGYAQGYIGNRAFCAEHYTSSGLIVRCNYDTIEQCRAFLSGLGGTCSANYYAQRR' A
#
# COMPACT_ATOMS: atom_id res chain seq x y z
N MET A 1 -12.07 -58.17 5.49
CA MET A 1 -12.24 -57.11 6.51
C MET A 1 -12.46 -55.78 5.79
N ARG A 2 -13.72 -55.34 5.67
CA ARG A 2 -14.11 -54.04 5.08
C ARG A 2 -14.25 -53.04 6.23
N LYS A 3 -13.38 -52.04 6.31
CA LYS A 3 -13.58 -50.89 7.20
C LYS A 3 -13.27 -49.59 6.46
N PHE A 4 -14.37 -49.03 5.96
CA PHE A 4 -14.74 -47.63 5.80
C PHE A 4 -13.62 -46.58 5.58
N LEU A 5 -13.66 -46.03 4.37
CA LEU A 5 -13.12 -44.73 3.97
C LEU A 5 -13.72 -43.63 4.87
N ILE A 6 -12.88 -42.82 5.51
CA ILE A 6 -13.28 -41.51 6.02
C ILE A 6 -12.34 -40.49 5.39
N ALA A 7 -12.87 -39.83 4.35
CA ALA A 7 -12.28 -38.67 3.74
C ALA A 7 -12.39 -37.49 4.72
N ALA A 8 -11.28 -37.07 5.31
CA ALA A 8 -11.22 -35.82 6.04
C ALA A 8 -10.95 -34.70 5.03
N ALA A 9 -11.98 -33.94 4.67
CA ALA A 9 -11.85 -32.75 3.87
C ALA A 9 -11.19 -31.65 4.72
N VAL A 10 -9.90 -31.41 4.48
CA VAL A 10 -9.19 -30.28 5.08
C VAL A 10 -9.49 -29.04 4.23
N THR A 11 -10.44 -28.22 4.67
CA THR A 11 -10.65 -26.89 4.11
C THR A 11 -9.53 -25.97 4.55
N ALA A 12 -8.56 -25.72 3.67
CA ALA A 12 -7.53 -24.71 3.87
C ALA A 12 -8.14 -23.33 3.59
N THR A 13 -8.60 -22.64 4.65
CA THR A 13 -8.98 -21.23 4.55
C THR A 13 -7.71 -20.40 4.37
N ALA A 14 -7.44 -19.95 3.15
CA ALA A 14 -6.41 -18.95 2.90
C ALA A 14 -6.89 -17.61 3.45
N ALA A 15 -6.54 -17.32 4.71
CA ALA A 15 -6.62 -15.96 5.22
C ALA A 15 -5.52 -15.14 4.51
N ILE A 16 -5.89 -14.47 3.42
CA ILE A 16 -5.12 -13.33 2.94
C ILE A 16 -5.28 -12.23 3.99
N ALA A 17 -4.38 -12.25 4.97
CA ALA A 17 -4.04 -11.04 5.69
C ALA A 17 -3.50 -10.10 4.62
N ALA A 18 -4.36 -9.19 4.14
CA ALA A 18 -3.89 -7.99 3.48
C ALA A 18 -3.06 -7.26 4.52
N SER A 19 -1.76 -7.54 4.54
CA SER A 19 -0.77 -6.62 5.08
C SER A 19 -0.93 -5.36 4.24
N ASN A 20 -1.79 -4.46 4.71
CA ASN A 20 -1.56 -3.04 4.50
C ASN A 20 -0.20 -2.81 5.13
N SER A 21 0.84 -2.96 4.33
CA SER A 21 2.15 -2.45 4.63
C SER A 21 1.95 -0.97 4.86
N GLY A 22 1.68 -0.59 6.11
CA GLY A 22 1.89 0.74 6.61
C GLY A 22 3.39 0.96 6.55
N TYR A 23 3.91 1.12 5.33
CA TYR A 23 5.26 1.62 5.11
C TYR A 23 5.34 2.86 5.95
N ALA A 24 6.36 2.93 6.81
CA ALA A 24 6.60 4.05 7.69
C ALA A 24 6.58 5.32 6.83
N GLN A 25 5.41 5.97 6.78
CA GLN A 25 5.27 7.27 6.17
C GLN A 25 6.27 8.12 6.93
N GLY A 26 7.22 8.73 6.22
CA GLY A 26 7.83 9.95 6.72
C GLY A 26 6.67 10.91 6.93
N TYR A 27 6.10 10.90 8.14
CA TYR A 27 4.96 11.69 8.53
C TYR A 27 5.43 13.14 8.56
N ILE A 28 5.33 13.80 7.40
CA ILE A 28 5.65 15.22 7.26
C ILE A 28 4.44 15.89 6.61
N GLY A 29 3.33 15.86 7.34
CA GLY A 29 2.28 16.86 7.20
C GLY A 29 0.98 16.39 6.55
N ASN A 30 -0.08 17.12 6.91
CA ASN A 30 -1.45 16.98 6.45
C ASN A 30 -1.65 17.54 5.03
N ARG A 31 -0.65 17.34 4.15
CA ARG A 31 -0.66 17.87 2.78
C ARG A 31 -1.50 16.98 1.86
N ALA A 32 -2.14 17.57 0.86
CA ALA A 32 -3.23 16.94 0.12
C ALA A 32 -2.83 15.72 -0.72
N PHE A 33 -1.55 15.58 -1.10
CA PHE A 33 -1.09 14.52 -2.01
C PHE A 33 0.16 13.79 -1.51
N CYS A 34 0.22 12.50 -1.86
CA CYS A 34 1.34 11.59 -1.62
C CYS A 34 1.92 11.09 -2.94
N ALA A 35 3.24 10.94 -2.99
CA ALA A 35 3.97 10.28 -4.07
C ALA A 35 4.41 8.89 -3.62
N GLU A 36 4.19 7.90 -4.48
CA GLU A 36 4.55 6.50 -4.29
C GLU A 36 5.48 6.07 -5.43
N HIS A 37 6.68 5.59 -5.10
CA HIS A 37 7.62 5.08 -6.09
C HIS A 37 8.44 3.92 -5.53
N TYR A 38 8.86 3.00 -6.40
CA TYR A 38 9.64 1.83 -6.02
C TYR A 38 11.13 2.09 -6.22
N THR A 39 11.92 1.70 -5.23
CA THR A 39 13.38 1.68 -5.28
C THR A 39 13.87 0.25 -5.12
N SER A 40 15.18 0.03 -5.27
CA SER A 40 15.81 -1.26 -4.95
C SER A 40 15.61 -1.69 -3.48
N SER A 41 15.29 -0.74 -2.60
CA SER A 41 15.03 -0.97 -1.17
C SER A 41 13.54 -1.13 -0.84
N GLY A 42 12.64 -1.07 -1.84
CA GLY A 42 11.20 -1.20 -1.67
C GLY A 42 10.40 0.06 -2.01
N LEU A 43 9.12 0.06 -1.61
CA LEU A 43 8.21 1.18 -1.84
C LEU A 43 8.53 2.36 -0.92
N ILE A 44 8.62 3.56 -1.50
CA ILE A 44 8.77 4.82 -0.80
C ILE A 44 7.50 5.65 -0.96
N VAL A 45 6.93 6.08 0.17
CA VAL A 45 5.75 6.95 0.23
C VAL A 45 6.10 8.30 0.84
N ARG A 46 5.82 9.39 0.13
CA ARG A 46 6.10 10.78 0.57
C ARG A 46 4.87 11.67 0.42
N CYS A 47 4.32 12.15 1.53
CA CYS A 47 3.06 12.92 1.59
C CYS A 47 3.29 14.42 1.83
N ASN A 48 4.08 15.05 0.95
CA ASN A 48 4.57 16.41 1.19
C ASN A 48 4.10 17.42 0.12
N TYR A 49 3.02 17.13 -0.60
CA TYR A 49 2.60 17.93 -1.77
C TYR A 49 1.20 18.52 -1.59
N ASP A 50 1.05 19.81 -1.87
CA ASP A 50 -0.24 20.50 -1.79
C ASP A 50 -1.08 20.32 -3.05
N THR A 51 -0.43 20.11 -4.20
CA THR A 51 -1.10 19.91 -5.49
C THR A 51 -0.63 18.64 -6.19
N ILE A 52 -1.46 18.11 -7.09
CA ILE A 52 -1.13 16.92 -7.86
C ILE A 52 0.02 17.19 -8.83
N GLU A 53 0.17 18.42 -9.31
CA GLU A 53 1.25 18.86 -10.19
C GLU A 53 2.59 18.83 -9.45
N GLN A 54 2.63 19.27 -8.18
CA GLN A 54 3.85 19.18 -7.36
C GLN A 54 4.27 17.72 -7.16
N CYS A 55 3.31 16.83 -6.91
CA CYS A 55 3.58 15.40 -6.80
C CYS A 55 4.10 14.80 -8.11
N ARG A 56 3.47 15.13 -9.25
CA ARG A 56 3.88 14.66 -10.59
C ARG A 56 5.26 15.18 -10.97
N ALA A 57 5.56 16.44 -10.64
CA ALA A 57 6.87 17.03 -10.87
C ALA A 57 7.97 16.28 -10.10
N PHE A 58 7.70 15.89 -8.85
CA PHE A 58 8.62 15.04 -8.09
C PHE A 58 8.80 13.66 -8.73
N LEU A 59 7.73 13.01 -9.19
CA LEU A 59 7.82 11.67 -9.80
C LEU A 59 8.39 11.66 -11.22
N SER A 60 8.54 12.83 -11.83
CA SER A 60 9.12 12.97 -13.17
C SER A 60 10.54 12.40 -13.20
N GLY A 61 10.74 11.34 -13.98
CA GLY A 61 12.02 10.64 -14.08
C GLY A 61 12.30 9.56 -13.03
N LEU A 62 11.47 9.47 -11.98
CA LEU A 62 11.57 8.41 -10.97
C LEU A 62 10.65 7.21 -11.29
N GLY A 63 9.49 7.47 -11.90
CA GLY A 63 8.45 6.47 -12.13
C GLY A 63 7.69 6.15 -10.85
N GLY A 64 6.36 6.30 -10.88
CA GLY A 64 5.52 6.13 -9.70
C GLY A 64 4.11 6.69 -9.88
N THR A 65 3.37 6.76 -8.78
CA THR A 65 1.98 7.22 -8.73
C THR A 65 1.77 8.32 -7.70
N CYS A 66 0.86 9.24 -8.01
CA CYS A 66 0.35 10.22 -7.05
C CYS A 66 -1.00 9.76 -6.52
N SER A 67 -1.16 9.77 -5.20
CA SER A 67 -2.41 9.45 -4.51
C SER A 67 -2.83 10.61 -3.62
N ALA A 68 -4.13 10.74 -3.35
CA ALA A 68 -4.61 11.72 -2.40
C ALA A 68 -4.29 11.27 -0.97
N ASN A 69 -3.93 12.22 -0.11
CA ASN A 69 -3.65 11.94 1.29
C ASN A 69 -4.95 11.80 2.07
N TYR A 70 -5.29 10.57 2.40
CA TYR A 70 -6.49 10.23 3.15
C TYR A 70 -6.60 10.96 4.49
N TYR A 71 -5.48 11.16 5.19
CA TYR A 71 -5.46 11.84 6.48
C TYR A 71 -5.73 13.34 6.35
N ALA A 72 -5.31 13.95 5.24
CA ALA A 72 -5.59 15.35 4.94
C ALA A 72 -7.07 15.59 4.59
N GLN A 73 -7.71 14.63 3.91
CA GLN A 73 -9.10 14.72 3.45
C GLN A 73 -10.15 14.50 4.56
N ARG A 74 -9.75 14.01 5.73
CA ARG A 74 -10.64 13.72 6.86
C ARG A 74 -10.73 14.86 7.90
N ARG A 75 -10.20 16.04 7.60
CA ARG A 75 -10.34 17.23 8.45
C ARG A 75 -11.33 18.22 7.84
#